data_AF-M1VDY6-F1
#
_entry.id   AF-M1VDY6-F1
#
_cell.length_a   1.000
_cell.length_b   1.000
_cell.length_c   1.000
_cell.angle_alpha   90.00
_cell.angle_beta   90.00
_cell.angle_gamma   90.00
#
_symmetry.space_group_name_H-M   'P 1'
#
loop_
_entity.id
_entity.type
_entity.pdbx_description
1 polymer ?
#
loop_
_entity_poly.entity_id
_entity_poly.type
_entity_poly.pdbx_seq_one_letter_code
_entity_poly.pdbx_strand_id
1 'polypeptide(L)'
;MEFTNEMITELKTALKDKNLAPYHKRIQAVYLRAIQTPYKSIMDMLDVSHDTVWRLTKKYQEHGLTCLTSDARGGRRHAYMTVEEEQTFLSEQLACAVNGEFVTVETSLG
;
A
#
# COMPACT_ATOMS: atom_id res chain seq x y z
N MET A 1 11.67 3.31 22.11
CA MET A 1 12.49 3.14 20.89
C MET A 1 12.49 4.46 20.17
N GLU A 2 13.68 4.99 19.92
CA GLU A 2 13.88 6.28 19.27
C GLU A 2 13.83 6.11 17.75
N PHE A 3 13.26 7.09 17.06
CA PHE A 3 13.32 7.19 15.60
C PHE A 3 14.64 7.82 15.19
N THR A 4 15.26 7.34 14.11
CA THR A 4 16.45 7.97 13.55
C THR A 4 16.06 9.20 12.72
N ASN A 5 17.02 10.11 12.53
CA ASN A 5 16.80 11.27 11.65
C ASN A 5 16.48 10.84 10.20
N GLU A 6 17.04 9.72 9.74
CA GLU A 6 16.77 9.15 8.41
C GLU A 6 15.31 8.68 8.27
N MET A 7 14.76 8.07 9.31
CA MET A 7 13.34 7.69 9.33
C MET A 7 12.43 8.92 9.29
N ILE A 8 12.80 9.97 10.03
CA ILE A 8 12.04 11.23 10.04
C ILE A 8 12.08 11.90 8.66
N THR A 9 13.23 11.91 7.99
CA THR A 9 13.35 12.48 6.64
C THR A 9 12.60 11.65 5.61
N GLU A 10 12.64 10.31 5.68
CA GLU A 10 11.87 9.40 4.82
C GLU A 10 10.36 9.63 4.96
N LEU A 11 9.84 9.71 6.19
CA LEU A 11 8.42 9.98 6.41
C LEU A 11 8.01 11.37 5.90
N LYS A 12 8.90 12.37 6.06
CA LYS A 12 8.65 13.73 5.59
C LYS A 12 8.67 13.83 4.06
N THR A 13 9.53 13.09 3.38
CA THR A 13 9.54 13.04 1.91
C THR A 13 8.31 12.30 1.40
N ALA A 14 7.92 11.20 2.04
CA ALA A 14 6.72 10.44 1.69
C ALA A 14 5.42 11.28 1.81
N LEU A 15 5.32 12.17 2.80
CA LEU A 15 4.18 13.09 2.93
C LEU A 15 4.10 14.15 1.81
N LYS A 16 5.21 14.43 1.10
CA LYS A 16 5.21 15.35 -0.05
C LYS A 16 4.83 14.67 -1.36
N ASP A 17 4.93 13.35 -1.41
CA ASP A 17 4.58 12.58 -2.60
C ASP A 17 3.05 12.50 -2.75
N LYS A 18 2.55 13.01 -3.88
CA LYS A 18 1.12 12.98 -4.23
C LYS A 18 0.62 11.56 -4.51
N ASN A 19 1.49 10.66 -4.97
CA ASN A 19 1.12 9.27 -5.22
C ASN A 19 0.78 8.52 -3.93
N LEU A 20 1.34 8.98 -2.81
CA LEU A 20 1.09 8.42 -1.49
C LEU A 20 -0.08 9.09 -0.76
N ALA A 21 -0.82 10.00 -1.41
CA ALA A 21 -1.96 10.69 -0.82
C ALA A 21 -2.99 9.75 -0.14
N PRO A 22 -3.35 8.57 -0.71
CA PRO A 22 -4.24 7.63 -0.05
C PRO A 22 -3.71 7.11 1.30
N TYR A 23 -2.39 7.12 1.50
CA TYR A 23 -1.69 6.62 2.67
C TYR A 23 -1.23 7.71 3.63
N HIS A 24 -1.40 9.00 3.29
CA HIS A 24 -0.89 10.13 4.08
C HIS A 24 -1.36 10.10 5.53
N LYS A 25 -2.62 9.73 5.82
CA LYS A 25 -3.10 9.62 7.21
C LYS A 25 -2.28 8.61 8.03
N ARG A 26 -1.88 7.49 7.44
CA ARG A 26 -1.03 6.47 8.10
C ARG A 26 0.39 6.98 8.29
N ILE A 27 0.97 7.57 7.24
CA ILE A 27 2.34 8.12 7.25
C ILE A 27 2.44 9.27 8.26
N GLN A 28 1.45 10.15 8.31
CA GLN A 28 1.38 11.31 9.21
C GLN A 28 1.28 10.87 10.68
N ALA A 29 0.52 9.82 11.00
CA ALA A 29 0.45 9.28 12.35
C ALA A 29 1.83 8.82 12.86
N VAL A 30 2.59 8.13 12.00
CA VAL A 30 3.95 7.66 12.34
C VAL A 30 4.93 8.83 12.40
N TYR A 31 4.86 9.77 11.46
CA TYR A 31 5.71 10.97 11.45
C TYR A 31 5.53 11.81 12.72
N LEU A 32 4.28 12.11 13.10
CA LEU A 32 3.98 12.86 14.32
C LEU A 32 4.49 12.13 15.56
N ARG A 33 4.37 10.80 15.59
CA ARG A 33 4.93 10.00 16.68
C ARG A 33 6.46 10.05 16.70
N ALA A 34 7.11 10.04 15.53
CA ALA A 34 8.56 10.10 15.38
C ALA A 34 9.16 11.42 15.87
N ILE A 35 8.46 12.54 15.68
CA ILE A 35 8.84 13.86 16.24
C ILE A 35 8.37 14.06 17.69
N GLN A 36 8.05 12.97 18.39
CA GLN A 36 7.62 12.93 19.80
C GLN A 36 6.32 13.68 20.13
N THR A 37 5.41 13.83 19.17
CA THR A 37 4.05 14.32 19.46
C THR A 37 3.34 13.33 20.40
N PRO A 38 2.63 13.81 21.44
CA PRO A 38 1.90 12.94 22.35
C PRO A 38 0.73 12.26 21.64
N TYR A 39 0.42 11.01 22.03
CA TYR A 39 -0.64 10.22 21.41
C TYR A 39 -1.98 10.96 21.36
N LYS A 40 -2.35 11.66 22.45
CA LYS A 40 -3.60 12.42 22.52
C LYS A 40 -3.72 13.44 21.38
N SER A 41 -2.68 14.25 21.15
CA SER A 41 -2.68 15.25 20.07
C SER A 41 -2.74 14.61 18.68
N ILE A 42 -2.09 13.45 18.49
CA ILE A 42 -2.16 12.71 17.21
C ILE A 42 -3.58 12.18 16.97
N MET A 43 -4.20 11.61 18.00
CA MET A 43 -5.56 11.09 17.94
C MET A 43 -6.56 12.18 17.61
N ASP A 44 -6.47 13.33 18.29
CA ASP A 44 -7.35 14.48 18.09
C ASP A 44 -7.17 15.10 16.68
N MET A 45 -5.93 15.19 16.19
CA MET A 45 -5.62 15.80 14.88
C MET A 45 -6.01 14.90 13.70
N LEU A 46 -5.83 13.58 13.83
CA LEU A 46 -6.02 12.65 12.72
C LEU A 46 -7.32 11.85 12.81
N ASP A 47 -8.08 11.94 13.90
CA ASP A 47 -9.26 11.10 14.16
C ASP A 47 -8.90 9.61 14.01
N VAL A 48 -8.01 9.15 14.89
CA VAL A 48 -7.53 7.75 14.97
C VAL A 48 -7.45 7.29 16.41
N SER A 49 -7.58 5.99 16.65
CA SER A 49 -7.41 5.43 17.99
C SER A 49 -5.95 5.32 18.41
N HIS A 50 -5.69 5.33 19.72
CA HIS A 50 -4.35 5.09 20.29
C HIS A 50 -3.68 3.83 19.72
N ASP A 51 -4.44 2.72 19.70
CA ASP A 51 -3.98 1.42 19.22
C ASP A 51 -3.62 1.45 17.72
N THR A 52 -4.32 2.26 16.93
CA THR A 52 -3.96 2.48 15.51
C THR A 52 -2.61 3.16 15.37
N VAL A 53 -2.36 4.24 16.13
CA VAL A 53 -1.07 4.94 16.10
C VAL A 53 0.06 4.01 16.55
N TRP A 54 -0.16 3.25 17.63
CA TRP A 54 0.82 2.29 18.14
C TRP A 54 1.15 1.20 17.12
N ARG A 55 0.14 0.56 16.51
CA ARG A 55 0.34 -0.47 15.48
C ARG A 55 1.09 0.06 14.27
N LEU A 56 0.73 1.23 13.76
CA LEU A 56 1.40 1.82 12.60
C LEU A 56 2.86 2.13 12.91
N THR A 57 3.14 2.66 14.10
CA THR A 57 4.50 2.96 14.58
C THR A 57 5.34 1.69 14.63
N LYS A 58 4.82 0.63 15.27
CA LYS A 58 5.51 -0.65 15.40
C LYS A 58 5.77 -1.29 14.03
N LYS A 59 4.75 -1.34 13.17
CA LYS A 59 4.86 -1.92 11.83
C LYS A 59 5.90 -1.20 10.97
N TYR A 60 5.95 0.13 11.04
CA TYR A 60 6.95 0.93 10.33
C TYR A 60 8.37 0.66 10.86
N GLN A 61 8.55 0.51 12.17
CA GLN A 61 9.86 0.17 12.74
C GLN A 61 10.35 -1.22 12.29
N GLU A 62 9.44 -2.18 12.13
CA GLU A 62 9.77 -3.55 11.73
C GLU A 62 9.99 -3.71 10.23
N HIS A 63 9.28 -2.94 9.40
CA HIS A 63 9.17 -3.21 7.95
C HIS A 63 9.38 -1.98 7.05
N GLY A 64 9.63 -0.80 7.62
CA GLY A 64 9.83 0.45 6.88
C GLY A 64 8.56 0.99 6.21
N LEU A 65 8.74 1.91 5.27
CA LEU A 65 7.65 2.67 4.65
C LEU A 65 6.65 1.80 3.85
N THR A 66 7.12 0.71 3.26
CA THR A 66 6.31 -0.20 2.43
C THR A 66 5.10 -0.78 3.17
N CYS A 67 5.19 -0.92 4.50
CA CYS A 67 4.10 -1.45 5.32
C CYS A 67 2.94 -0.47 5.53
N LEU A 68 3.19 0.83 5.31
CA LEU A 68 2.21 1.92 5.43
C LEU A 68 1.51 2.17 4.08
N THR A 69 2.22 1.93 2.99
CA THR A 69 1.80 2.17 1.60
C THR A 69 1.29 0.93 0.87
N SER A 70 1.38 -0.24 1.49
CA SER A 70 0.72 -1.45 1.01
C SER A 70 -0.68 -1.56 1.60
N ASP A 71 -1.69 -1.58 0.73
CA ASP A 71 -2.97 -2.16 1.09
C ASP A 71 -2.85 -3.66 0.83
N ALA A 72 -2.76 -4.46 1.90
CA ALA A 72 -2.93 -5.92 1.84
C ALA A 72 -4.40 -6.30 1.52
N ARG A 73 -5.15 -5.44 0.82
CA ARG A 73 -6.47 -5.71 0.29
C ARG A 73 -6.33 -6.55 -0.97
N GLY A 74 -5.82 -7.75 -0.76
CA GLY A 74 -5.73 -8.86 -1.70
C GLY A 74 -6.04 -10.11 -0.90
N GLY A 75 -7.31 -10.49 -0.92
CA GLY A 75 -7.79 -11.68 -0.22
C GLY A 75 -7.60 -12.95 -1.06
N ARG A 76 -7.89 -14.08 -0.42
CA ARG A 76 -7.94 -15.46 -0.95
C ARG A 76 -8.90 -15.69 -2.13
N ARG A 77 -9.24 -14.67 -2.95
CA ARG A 77 -10.18 -14.82 -4.08
C ARG A 77 -9.82 -16.00 -4.99
N HIS A 78 -8.53 -16.32 -5.10
CA HIS A 78 -8.02 -17.48 -5.84
C HIS A 78 -7.04 -18.34 -5.03
N ALA A 79 -6.98 -18.21 -3.70
CA ALA A 79 -6.00 -18.97 -2.92
C ALA A 79 -6.26 -20.48 -2.88
N TYR A 80 -7.45 -20.91 -3.33
CA TYR A 80 -7.83 -22.31 -3.51
C TYR A 80 -8.07 -22.68 -4.98
N MET A 81 -7.78 -21.77 -5.92
CA MET A 81 -7.98 -22.04 -7.33
C MET A 81 -6.99 -23.12 -7.77
N THR A 82 -7.49 -24.24 -8.29
CA THR A 82 -6.61 -25.28 -8.84
C THR A 82 -6.04 -24.83 -10.20
N VAL A 83 -4.98 -25.50 -10.64
CA VAL A 83 -4.39 -25.24 -11.96
C VAL A 83 -5.43 -25.46 -13.07
N GLU A 84 -6.36 -26.41 -12.92
CA GLU A 84 -7.43 -26.63 -13.89
C GLU A 84 -8.48 -25.50 -13.89
N GLU A 85 -8.85 -24.99 -12.71
CA GLU A 85 -9.77 -23.86 -12.56
C GLU A 85 -9.17 -22.57 -13.13
N GLU A 86 -7.87 -22.37 -12.99
CA GLU A 86 -7.16 -21.25 -13.59
C GLU A 86 -7.12 -21.36 -15.13
N GLN A 87 -6.81 -22.55 -15.65
CA GLN A 87 -6.78 -22.80 -17.10
C GLN A 87 -8.15 -22.62 -17.75
N THR A 88 -9.22 -23.08 -17.10
CA THR A 88 -10.58 -22.88 -17.60
C THR A 88 -10.97 -21.41 -17.61
N PHE A 89 -10.69 -20.68 -16.53
CA PHE A 89 -10.90 -19.22 -16.47
C PHE A 89 -10.15 -18.46 -17.57
N LEU A 90 -8.90 -18.84 -17.85
CA LEU A 90 -8.09 -18.20 -18.89
C LEU A 90 -8.49 -18.57 -20.31
N SER A 91 -9.05 -19.77 -20.53
CA SER A 91 -9.38 -20.26 -21.86
C SER A 91 -10.43 -19.41 -22.59
N GLU A 92 -11.42 -18.88 -21.87
CA GLU A 92 -12.43 -17.95 -22.40
C GLU A 92 -11.77 -16.65 -22.89
N GLN A 93 -10.85 -16.10 -22.10
CA GLN A 93 -10.15 -14.86 -22.44
C GLN A 93 -9.18 -15.05 -23.61
N LEU A 94 -8.50 -16.20 -23.68
CA LEU A 94 -7.62 -16.56 -24.78
C LEU A 94 -8.40 -16.75 -26.09
N ALA A 95 -9.59 -17.35 -26.06
CA ALA A 95 -10.44 -17.49 -27.24
C ALA A 95 -10.87 -16.13 -27.81
N CYS A 96 -11.29 -15.20 -26.95
CA CYS A 96 -11.60 -13.82 -27.34
C CYS A 96 -10.37 -13.09 -27.92
N ALA A 97 -9.17 -13.33 -27.39
CA ALA A 97 -7.92 -12.75 -27.92
C ALA A 97 -7.58 -13.28 -29.31
N VAL A 98 -7.75 -14.58 -29.56
CA VAL A 98 -7.53 -15.19 -30.89
C VAL A 98 -8.56 -14.67 -31.90
N ASN A 99 -9.80 -14.43 -31.48
CA ASN A 99 -10.86 -13.89 -32.34
C ASN A 99 -10.71 -12.40 -32.67
N GLY A 100 -9.65 -11.73 -32.17
CA GLY A 100 -9.40 -10.32 -32.44
C GLY A 100 -10.36 -9.36 -31.71
N GLU A 101 -11.09 -9.85 -30.71
CA GLU A 101 -11.97 -9.01 -29.87
C GLU A 101 -11.17 -8.13 -28.90
N PHE A 102 -9.87 -8.42 -28.75
CA PHE A 102 -8.91 -7.55 -28.09
C PHE A 102 -7.98 -6.92 -29.13
N VAL A 103 -7.91 -5.58 -29.13
CA VAL A 103 -6.97 -4.83 -29.97
C VAL A 103 -5.58 -4.98 -29.37
N THR A 104 -4.74 -5.84 -29.95
CA THR A 104 -3.29 -5.78 -29.70
C THR A 104 -2.72 -4.60 -30.45
N VAL A 105 -2.18 -3.62 -29.73
CA VAL A 105 -1.41 -2.52 -30.34
C VAL A 105 -0.14 -3.14 -30.92
N GLU A 106 -0.04 -3.21 -32.25
CA GLU A 106 1.24 -3.46 -32.89
C GLU A 106 2.13 -2.24 -32.63
N THR A 107 3.20 -2.44 -31.87
CA THR A 107 4.27 -1.44 -31.78
C THR A 107 4.99 -1.44 -33.13
N SER A 108 4.48 -0.68 -34.08
CA SER A 108 5.21 -0.33 -35.30
C SER A 108 6.40 0.55 -34.91
N LEU A 109 7.56 -0.10 -34.70
CA LEU A 109 8.87 0.56 -34.75
C LEU A 109 9.14 0.90 -36.22
N GLY A 110 9.01 2.18 -36.55
CA GLY A 110 9.52 2.77 -37.80
C GLY A 110 11.02 3.03 -37.74
#